data_AF-A0A1S0UE38-F1
#
_entry.id   AF-A0A1S0UE38-F1
#
_cell.length_a   1.000
_cell.length_b   1.000
_cell.length_c   1.000
_cell.angle_alpha   90.00
_cell.angle_beta   90.00
_cell.angle_gamma   90.00
#
_symmetry.space_group_name_H-M   'P 1'
#
loop_
_entity.id
_entity.type
_entity.pdbx_description
1 polymer ?
#
loop_
_entity_poly.entity_id
_entity_poly.type
_entity_poly.pdbx_seq_one_letter_code
_entity_poly.pdbx_strand_id
1 'polypeptide(L)'
;MGFDGPNNGNIIYRKADLEDTENEDVWDDSALINMYDEIINRTYDSLGAQCASATKKKKKFRKASKIKWHVGDHCMAPYYNDQLWYPAVVKKLDLDDGKCDVLYDVYDELARVSIADLTK
;
A
#
# COMPACT_ATOMS: atom_id res chain seq x y z
N MET A 1 -37.22 11.17 53.51
CA MET A 1 -36.11 10.18 53.55
C MET A 1 -36.51 9.04 52.62
N GLY A 2 -35.68 8.70 51.63
CA GLY A 2 -35.87 7.53 50.75
C GLY A 2 -35.85 7.88 49.27
N PHE A 3 -34.68 8.17 48.71
CA PHE A 3 -34.45 8.13 47.26
C PHE A 3 -33.74 6.80 46.99
N ASP A 4 -34.50 5.74 46.75
CA ASP A 4 -33.97 4.44 46.36
C ASP A 4 -33.66 4.49 44.85
N GLY A 5 -32.41 4.84 44.53
CA GLY A 5 -31.93 4.89 43.15
C GLY A 5 -31.90 3.49 42.52
N PRO A 6 -32.14 3.36 41.20
CA PRO A 6 -32.06 2.08 40.54
C PRO A 6 -30.59 1.66 40.47
N ASN A 7 -30.25 0.53 41.08
CA ASN A 7 -28.99 -0.16 40.83
C ASN A 7 -29.05 -0.73 39.40
N ASN A 8 -28.76 0.13 38.43
CA ASN A 8 -28.52 -0.26 37.05
C ASN A 8 -27.12 -0.89 37.01
N GLY A 9 -27.03 -2.15 37.46
CA GLY A 9 -25.94 -3.01 37.07
C GLY A 9 -25.83 -2.97 35.55
N ASN A 10 -24.72 -2.42 35.05
CA ASN A 10 -24.49 -2.22 33.63
C ASN A 10 -24.45 -3.61 32.96
N ILE A 11 -25.54 -4.00 32.31
CA ILE A 11 -25.66 -5.27 31.59
C ILE A 11 -25.02 -5.04 30.22
N ILE A 12 -23.72 -5.32 30.11
CA ILE A 12 -22.95 -5.11 28.87
C ILE A 12 -23.30 -6.11 27.77
N TYR A 13 -23.91 -7.25 28.10
CA TYR A 13 -24.28 -8.26 27.10
C TYR A 13 -25.61 -8.92 27.44
N ARG A 14 -26.55 -8.80 26.50
CA ARG A 14 -27.77 -9.60 26.42
C ARG A 14 -27.63 -10.49 25.21
N LYS A 15 -27.46 -11.80 25.44
CA LYS A 15 -27.49 -12.79 24.36
C LYS A 15 -28.93 -12.84 23.87
N ALA A 16 -29.18 -12.32 22.66
CA ALA A 16 -30.46 -12.49 22.00
C ALA A 16 -30.56 -13.95 21.53
N ASP A 17 -31.68 -14.59 21.90
CA ASP A 17 -32.09 -15.90 21.43
C ASP A 17 -32.30 -15.90 19.91
N LEU A 18 -31.76 -16.93 19.26
CA LEU A 18 -32.38 -17.73 18.18
C LEU A 18 -33.23 -16.96 17.15
N GLU A 19 -32.60 -16.59 16.04
CA GLU A 19 -33.04 -16.83 14.64
C GLU A 19 -32.26 -15.86 13.73
N ASP A 20 -31.06 -16.27 13.35
CA ASP A 20 -30.34 -15.70 12.21
C ASP A 20 -29.60 -16.87 11.53
N THR A 21 -30.39 -17.82 11.03
CA THR A 21 -29.94 -19.01 10.30
C THR A 21 -29.56 -18.65 8.85
N GLU A 22 -29.05 -17.44 8.60
CA GLU A 22 -28.68 -16.99 7.24
C GLU A 22 -27.29 -16.31 7.19
N ASN A 23 -26.49 -16.37 8.26
CA ASN A 23 -25.12 -15.87 8.23
C ASN A 23 -24.12 -16.89 7.66
N GLU A 24 -24.41 -17.42 6.46
CA GLU A 24 -23.42 -18.10 5.60
C GLU A 24 -22.62 -17.08 4.74
N ASP A 25 -22.44 -15.84 5.18
CA ASP A 25 -21.68 -14.84 4.39
C ASP A 25 -21.02 -13.75 5.24
N VAL A 26 -20.60 -14.06 6.48
CA VAL A 26 -19.79 -13.09 7.23
C VAL A 26 -18.33 -13.21 6.78
N TRP A 27 -17.65 -14.34 7.00
CA TRP A 27 -16.27 -14.53 6.52
C TRP A 27 -16.09 -15.98 6.06
N ASP A 28 -16.44 -16.28 4.81
CA ASP A 28 -16.07 -17.57 4.18
C ASP A 28 -14.56 -17.57 3.87
N ASP A 29 -13.76 -18.04 4.83
CA ASP A 29 -12.32 -18.21 4.69
C ASP A 29 -11.93 -19.29 3.66
N SER A 30 -12.91 -20.08 3.18
CA SER A 30 -12.76 -21.04 2.09
C SER A 30 -12.27 -20.39 0.79
N ALA A 31 -12.62 -19.12 0.51
CA ALA A 31 -12.14 -18.43 -0.70
C ALA A 31 -10.61 -18.26 -0.73
N LEU A 32 -10.00 -17.91 0.41
CA LEU A 32 -8.55 -17.77 0.53
C LEU A 32 -7.85 -19.13 0.51
N ILE A 33 -8.43 -20.13 1.17
CA ILE A 33 -7.95 -21.51 1.19
C ILE A 33 -7.97 -22.10 -0.23
N ASN A 34 -9.09 -21.93 -0.95
CA ASN A 34 -9.26 -22.42 -2.32
C ASN A 34 -8.30 -21.74 -3.30
N MET A 35 -8.09 -20.42 -3.19
CA MET A 35 -7.11 -19.73 -4.02
C MET A 35 -5.68 -20.22 -3.76
N TYR A 36 -5.31 -20.47 -2.50
CA TYR A 36 -4.00 -20.99 -2.16
C TYR A 36 -3.80 -22.38 -2.78
N ASP A 37 -4.77 -23.28 -2.61
CA ASP A 37 -4.71 -24.62 -3.18
C ASP A 37 -4.62 -24.57 -4.72
N GLU A 38 -5.43 -23.71 -5.36
CA GLU A 38 -5.39 -23.50 -6.81
C GLU A 38 -4.04 -22.96 -7.28
N ILE A 39 -3.46 -21.98 -6.59
CA ILE A 39 -2.16 -21.40 -6.96
C ILE A 39 -1.05 -22.43 -6.75
N ILE A 40 -1.07 -23.20 -5.67
CA ILE A 40 -0.09 -24.24 -5.39
C ILE A 40 -0.15 -25.33 -6.45
N ASN A 41 -1.35 -25.84 -6.76
CA ASN A 41 -1.57 -26.83 -7.81
C ASN A 41 -1.17 -26.29 -9.18
N ARG A 42 -1.54 -25.04 -9.51
CA ARG A 42 -1.11 -24.35 -10.74
C ARG A 42 0.40 -24.15 -10.79
N THR A 43 1.06 -23.93 -9.66
CA THR A 43 2.51 -23.73 -9.61
C THR A 43 3.24 -25.06 -9.79
N TYR A 44 2.75 -26.16 -9.21
CA TYR A 44 3.32 -27.50 -9.40
C TYR A 44 3.03 -28.09 -10.79
N ASP A 45 1.81 -27.93 -11.31
CA ASP A 45 1.45 -28.26 -12.69
C ASP A 45 2.30 -27.43 -13.67
N SER A 46 2.39 -26.12 -13.41
CA SER A 46 3.26 -25.26 -14.18
C SER A 46 4.70 -25.75 -14.09
N LEU A 47 5.29 -26.01 -12.91
CA LEU A 47 6.66 -26.50 -12.72
C LEU A 47 6.92 -27.83 -13.46
N GLY A 48 5.92 -28.72 -13.46
CA GLY A 48 5.91 -29.94 -14.26
C GLY A 48 5.88 -29.66 -15.77
N ALA A 49 5.21 -28.59 -16.19
CA ALA A 49 5.13 -28.11 -17.57
C ALA A 49 6.21 -27.09 -17.98
N GLN A 50 7.03 -26.50 -17.08
CA GLN A 50 8.05 -25.49 -17.47
C GLN A 50 9.30 -26.12 -18.10
N CYS A 51 9.33 -27.44 -18.27
CA CYS A 51 10.18 -28.08 -19.27
C CYS A 51 9.66 -27.84 -20.71
N ALA A 52 8.43 -27.38 -20.89
CA ALA A 52 7.79 -27.11 -22.17
C ALA A 52 6.81 -25.92 -22.10
N SER A 53 7.27 -24.74 -22.56
CA SER A 53 6.47 -23.55 -22.92
C SER A 53 6.41 -22.40 -21.91
N ALA A 54 7.22 -21.39 -22.21
CA ALA A 54 7.21 -20.07 -21.63
C ALA A 54 5.97 -19.27 -22.08
N THR A 55 5.23 -18.67 -21.15
CA THR A 55 4.45 -17.45 -21.44
C THR A 55 4.60 -16.43 -20.30
N LYS A 56 5.57 -15.53 -20.48
CA LYS A 56 5.91 -14.41 -19.60
C LYS A 56 4.87 -13.31 -19.74
N LYS A 57 3.97 -13.12 -18.77
CA LYS A 57 3.22 -11.84 -18.64
C LYS A 57 4.15 -10.79 -18.01
N LYS A 58 4.87 -10.07 -18.86
CA LYS A 58 5.71 -8.92 -18.47
C LYS A 58 4.81 -7.76 -18.01
N LYS A 59 4.81 -7.42 -16.71
CA LYS A 59 4.41 -6.09 -16.26
C LYS A 59 5.32 -5.08 -16.96
N LYS A 60 4.75 -4.13 -17.71
CA LYS A 60 5.53 -3.07 -18.37
C LYS A 60 6.07 -2.14 -17.30
N PHE A 61 7.33 -2.33 -16.91
CA PHE A 61 8.11 -1.27 -16.29
C PHE A 61 8.17 -0.15 -17.32
N ARG A 62 7.38 0.91 -17.11
CA ARG A 62 7.43 2.09 -17.98
C ARG A 62 8.86 2.59 -17.85
N LYS A 63 9.59 2.58 -18.97
CA LYS A 63 10.91 3.22 -19.03
C LYS A 63 10.72 4.62 -18.49
N ALA A 64 11.42 4.96 -17.41
CA ALA A 64 11.45 6.32 -16.90
C ALA A 64 11.99 7.20 -18.04
N SER A 65 11.07 7.86 -18.75
CA SER A 65 11.40 8.99 -19.60
C SER A 65 12.27 9.90 -18.73
N LYS A 66 13.42 10.35 -19.23
CA LYS A 66 14.25 11.32 -18.48
C LYS A 66 13.38 12.56 -18.26
N ILE A 67 12.75 12.63 -17.10
CA ILE A 67 11.86 13.72 -16.73
C ILE A 67 12.75 14.94 -16.60
N LYS A 68 12.46 15.97 -17.40
CA LYS A 68 13.04 17.28 -17.20
C LYS A 68 12.31 17.89 -16.02
N TRP A 69 13.04 18.07 -14.92
CA TRP A 69 12.51 18.70 -13.72
C TRP A 69 12.71 20.22 -13.79
N HIS A 70 11.79 20.96 -13.19
CA HIS A 70 11.78 22.42 -13.14
C HIS A 70 11.59 22.86 -11.69
N VAL A 71 12.07 24.05 -11.32
CA VAL A 71 11.77 24.62 -10.01
C VAL A 71 10.26 24.86 -9.89
N GLY A 72 9.65 24.34 -8.84
CA GLY A 72 8.21 24.39 -8.56
C GLY A 72 7.43 23.14 -8.99
N ASP A 73 8.06 22.16 -9.64
CA ASP A 73 7.40 20.91 -10.04
C ASP A 73 7.17 20.00 -8.82
N HIS A 74 6.04 19.30 -8.80
CA HIS A 74 5.71 18.33 -7.75
C HIS A 74 6.30 16.97 -8.13
N CYS A 75 7.07 16.40 -7.21
CA CYS A 75 7.76 15.13 -7.36
C CYS A 75 7.48 14.23 -6.15
N MET A 76 7.74 12.93 -6.30
CA MET A 76 7.94 12.06 -5.15
C MET A 76 9.42 11.71 -5.06
N ALA A 77 9.97 11.82 -3.86
CA ALA A 77 11.36 11.52 -3.55
C ALA A 77 11.44 10.54 -2.38
N PRO A 78 12.38 9.58 -2.39
CA PRO A 78 12.57 8.69 -1.26
C PRO A 78 13.15 9.44 -0.07
N TYR A 79 12.57 9.21 1.10
CA TYR A 79 13.03 9.82 2.35
C TYR A 79 14.15 8.99 2.99
N TYR A 80 15.19 9.65 3.52
CA TYR A 80 16.40 8.98 4.01
C TYR A 80 16.15 7.98 5.15
N ASN A 81 15.10 8.19 5.94
CA ASN A 81 14.83 7.39 7.14
C ASN A 81 14.12 6.07 6.84
N ASP A 82 13.20 6.09 5.87
CA ASP A 82 12.28 4.97 5.60
C ASP A 82 12.38 4.46 4.15
N GLN A 83 13.20 5.11 3.31
CA GLN A 83 13.30 4.87 1.86
C GLN A 83 11.93 4.84 1.16
N LEU A 84 10.92 5.48 1.77
CA LEU A 84 9.57 5.58 1.25
C LEU A 84 9.42 6.84 0.42
N TRP A 85 8.55 6.80 -0.59
CA TRP A 85 8.36 7.90 -1.52
C TRP A 85 7.38 8.91 -0.94
N TYR A 86 7.85 10.12 -0.67
CA TYR A 86 7.03 11.19 -0.13
C TYR A 86 6.83 12.31 -1.16
N PRO A 87 5.66 12.96 -1.15
CA PRO A 87 5.40 14.12 -2.00
C PRO A 87 6.32 15.27 -1.58
N ALA A 88 6.97 15.86 -2.57
CA ALA A 88 7.91 16.95 -2.41
C ALA A 88 7.83 17.92 -3.59
N VAL A 89 8.25 19.17 -3.38
CA VAL A 89 8.28 20.21 -4.42
C VAL A 89 9.73 20.58 -4.70
N VAL A 90 10.12 20.57 -5.98
CA VAL A 90 11.49 20.95 -6.37
C VAL A 90 11.69 22.44 -6.09
N LYS A 91 12.52 22.79 -5.10
CA LYS A 91 12.77 24.20 -4.73
C LYS A 91 13.99 24.77 -5.44
N LYS A 92 15.02 23.96 -5.62
CA LYS A 92 16.24 24.33 -6.33
C LYS A 92 16.70 23.15 -7.19
N LEU A 93 17.22 23.46 -8.37
CA LEU A 93 17.69 22.45 -9.29
C LEU A 93 19.07 22.83 -9.82
N ASP A 94 20.05 21.97 -9.56
CA ASP A 94 21.43 22.12 -9.99
C ASP A 94 21.65 21.17 -11.19
N LEU A 95 21.44 21.68 -12.40
CA LEU A 95 21.55 20.90 -13.65
C LEU A 95 22.98 20.38 -13.90
N ASP A 96 23.99 21.02 -13.30
CA ASP A 96 25.41 20.71 -13.51
C ASP A 96 25.84 19.45 -12.75
N ASP A 97 25.41 19.32 -11.49
CA ASP A 97 25.72 18.19 -10.60
C ASP A 97 24.69 17.04 -10.71
N GLY A 98 23.58 17.25 -11.44
CA GLY A 98 22.51 16.27 -11.56
C GLY A 98 21.71 16.06 -10.27
N LYS A 99 21.84 16.98 -9.31
CA LYS A 99 21.15 16.95 -8.00
C LYS A 99 20.16 18.10 -7.90
N CYS A 100 19.09 17.88 -7.17
CA CYS A 100 18.08 18.90 -6.86
C CYS A 100 17.75 18.90 -5.38
N ASP A 101 17.43 20.08 -4.87
CA ASP A 101 16.90 20.25 -3.52
C ASP A 101 15.38 20.27 -3.60
N VAL A 102 14.76 19.26 -3.01
CA VAL A 102 13.29 19.13 -2.92
C VAL A 102 12.85 19.48 -1.51
N LEU A 103 11.69 20.11 -1.39
CA LEU A 103 11.03 20.43 -0.13
C LEU A 103 9.91 19.43 0.12
N TYR A 104 10.01 18.61 1.17
CA TYR A 104 8.94 17.66 1.51
C TYR A 104 7.71 18.39 2.06
N ASP A 105 6.53 18.11 1.53
CA ASP A 105 5.28 18.80 1.93
C ASP A 105 4.90 18.49 3.39
N VAL A 106 5.21 17.28 3.85
CA VAL A 106 4.85 16.78 5.19
C VAL A 106 5.76 17.35 6.29
N TYR A 107 7.03 17.60 5.97
CA TYR A 107 8.06 17.93 6.95
C TYR A 107 8.64 19.34 6.79
N ASP A 108 8.30 20.04 5.70
CA ASP A 108 8.89 21.33 5.28
C ASP A 108 10.44 21.30 5.30
N GLU A 109 11.02 20.12 5.08
CA GLU A 109 12.46 19.90 5.10
C GLU A 109 13.01 19.89 3.67
N LEU A 110 14.16 20.54 3.47
CA LEU A 110 14.91 20.53 2.22
C LEU A 110 15.84 19.32 2.18
N ALA A 111 15.65 18.44 1.20
CA ALA A 111 16.52 17.29 0.98
C ALA A 111 17.20 17.35 -0.39
N ARG A 112 18.48 17.02 -0.40
CA ARG A 112 19.28 16.94 -1.62
C ARG A 112 19.19 15.55 -2.22
N VAL A 113 18.43 15.44 -3.30
CA VAL A 113 18.14 14.19 -4.00
C VAL A 113 18.59 14.25 -5.44
N SER A 114 18.82 13.08 -6.05
CA SER A 114 19.28 13.01 -7.45
C SER A 114 18.09 13.12 -8.39
N ILE A 115 18.20 13.93 -9.44
CA ILE A 115 17.14 14.17 -10.45
C ILE A 115 16.64 12.84 -11.08
N ALA A 116 17.52 11.84 -11.16
CA ALA A 116 17.22 10.51 -11.67
C ALA A 116 16.33 9.66 -10.75
N ASP A 117 16.29 9.99 -9.47
CA ASP A 117 15.59 9.24 -8.43
C ASP A 117 14.21 9.85 -8.11
N LEU A 118 13.91 11.04 -8.63
CA LEU A 118 12.59 11.64 -8.54
C LEU A 118 11.62 10.97 -9.50
N THR A 119 10.41 10.71 -9.03
CA THR A 119 9.27 10.29 -9.86
C THR A 119 8.19 11.37 -9.91
N LYS A 120 7.43 11.37 -11.00
CA LYS A 120 6.14 12.07 -11.12
C LYS A 120 5.00 11.14 -10.75
#